data_AF-A0A2Z2KHD6-F1
#
_entry.id   AF-A0A2Z2KHD6-F1
#
_cell.length_a   1.000
_cell.length_b   1.000
_cell.length_c   1.000
_cell.angle_alpha   90.00
_cell.angle_beta   90.00
_cell.angle_gamma   90.00
#
_symmetry.space_group_name_H-M   'P 1'
#
loop_
_entity.id
_entity.type
_entity.pdbx_description
1 polymer ?
#
loop_
_entity_poly.entity_id
_entity_poly.type
_entity_poly.pdbx_seq_one_letter_code
_entity_poly.pdbx_strand_id
1 'polypeptide(L)'
;MSNYKYKCPTEYGYIKFQLTKEQHNSLFKYRQIKWNDKYEYYYSDQGVILHSFTNNIAIALTTILFPVLVLFAGLSNFKKCTKELKELYNQKEYGSFIRNSIHFDSNKYNEIIKIVNMKEGRIKNESI
;
A
#
# COMPACT_ATOMS: atom_id res chain seq x y z
N MET A 1 10.80 3.57 24.23
CA MET A 1 10.26 3.20 22.91
C MET A 1 9.42 4.36 22.40
N SER A 2 9.71 4.91 21.22
CA SER A 2 8.84 5.92 20.62
C SER A 2 7.51 5.26 20.24
N ASN A 3 6.40 5.74 20.78
CA ASN A 3 5.07 5.30 20.33
C ASN A 3 4.92 5.72 18.86
N TYR A 4 4.99 4.75 17.95
CA TYR A 4 4.68 4.98 16.56
C TYR A 4 3.23 5.50 16.47
N LYS A 5 3.04 6.59 15.74
CA LYS A 5 1.72 7.12 15.43
C LYS A 5 1.61 7.25 13.92
N TYR A 6 0.65 6.52 13.35
CA TYR A 6 0.34 6.65 11.94
C TYR A 6 -0.05 8.09 11.61
N LYS A 7 0.49 8.61 10.52
CA LYS A 7 0.18 9.94 9.97
C LYS A 7 -0.43 9.73 8.60
N CYS A 8 -1.70 10.10 8.43
CA CYS A 8 -2.38 9.91 7.15
C CYS A 8 -1.86 10.92 6.12
N PRO A 9 -1.36 10.51 4.94
CA PRO A 9 -0.83 11.45 3.94
C PRO A 9 -1.84 12.53 3.52
N THR A 10 -3.13 12.23 3.56
CA THR A 10 -4.19 13.18 3.18
C THR A 10 -4.28 14.38 4.12
N GLU A 11 -3.86 14.24 5.38
CA GLU A 11 -3.80 15.35 6.33
C GLU A 11 -2.66 16.34 6.01
N TYR A 12 -1.71 15.94 5.16
CA TYR A 12 -0.53 16.73 4.77
C TYR A 12 -0.62 17.22 3.32
N GLY A 13 -1.84 17.32 2.76
CA GLY A 13 -2.05 17.87 1.42
C GLY A 13 -1.85 16.87 0.28
N TYR A 14 -1.74 15.57 0.55
CA TYR A 14 -1.74 14.56 -0.51
C TYR A 14 -3.16 14.16 -0.91
N ILE A 15 -3.37 14.00 -2.21
CA ILE A 15 -4.63 13.51 -2.78
C ILE A 15 -4.51 12.01 -3.04
N LYS A 16 -5.48 11.24 -2.52
CA LYS A 16 -5.55 9.79 -2.75
C LYS A 16 -6.06 9.51 -4.15
N PHE A 17 -5.39 8.62 -4.88
CA PHE A 17 -5.81 8.17 -6.20
C PHE A 17 -5.76 6.64 -6.31
N GLN A 18 -6.31 6.11 -7.40
CA GLN A 18 -6.38 4.68 -7.66
C GLN A 18 -5.70 4.32 -8.97
N LEU A 19 -4.90 3.26 -8.94
CA LEU A 19 -4.35 2.60 -10.12
C LEU A 19 -4.97 1.22 -10.26
N THR A 20 -5.22 0.80 -11.50
CA THR A 20 -5.55 -0.60 -11.78
C THR A 20 -4.30 -1.46 -11.61
N LYS A 21 -4.49 -2.77 -11.46
CA LYS A 21 -3.37 -3.73 -11.38
C LYS A 21 -2.43 -3.63 -12.59
N GLU A 22 -3.01 -3.48 -13.77
CA GLU A 22 -2.27 -3.33 -15.02
C GLU A 22 -1.44 -2.03 -15.06
N GLN A 23 -2.06 -0.91 -14.67
CA GLN A 23 -1.37 0.39 -14.60
C GLN A 23 -0.20 0.34 -13.61
N HIS A 24 -0.41 -0.20 -12.42
CA HIS A 24 0.66 -0.36 -11.43
C HIS A 24 1.77 -1.25 -11.97
N ASN A 25 1.45 -2.42 -12.54
CA ASN A 25 2.45 -3.36 -13.02
C ASN A 25 3.25 -2.79 -14.20
N SER A 26 2.63 -1.94 -15.02
CA SER A 26 3.32 -1.20 -16.09
C SER A 26 4.31 -0.18 -15.51
N LEU A 27 3.91 0.61 -14.51
CA LEU A 27 4.75 1.62 -13.86
C LEU A 27 5.87 1.02 -12.97
N PHE A 28 5.61 -0.14 -12.36
CA PHE A 28 6.46 -0.77 -11.35
C PHE A 28 6.88 -2.18 -11.76
N LYS A 29 7.72 -2.28 -12.80
CA LYS A 29 8.23 -3.55 -13.34
C LYS A 29 8.78 -4.52 -12.27
N TYR A 30 9.53 -4.01 -11.30
CA TYR A 30 10.16 -4.83 -10.24
C TYR A 30 9.29 -5.01 -8.99
N ARG A 31 8.11 -4.37 -8.92
CA ARG A 31 7.22 -4.42 -7.76
C ARG A 31 5.77 -4.57 -8.19
N GLN A 32 5.49 -5.69 -8.86
CA GLN A 32 4.15 -6.03 -9.33
C GLN A 32 3.20 -6.36 -8.17
N ILE A 33 1.91 -6.06 -8.33
CA ILE A 33 0.88 -6.38 -7.33
C ILE A 33 0.64 -7.90 -7.29
N LYS A 34 0.88 -8.49 -6.13
CA LYS A 34 0.55 -9.90 -5.86
C LYS A 34 -0.89 -10.04 -5.40
N TRP A 35 -1.40 -11.27 -5.40
CA TRP A 35 -2.79 -11.56 -5.01
C TRP A 35 -3.11 -11.21 -3.55
N ASN A 36 -2.11 -11.13 -2.68
CA ASN A 36 -2.23 -10.81 -1.26
C ASN A 36 -1.92 -9.34 -0.93
N ASP A 37 -1.56 -8.53 -1.92
CA ASP A 37 -1.19 -7.14 -1.72
C ASP A 37 -2.41 -6.21 -1.88
N LYS A 38 -2.38 -5.10 -1.15
CA LYS A 38 -3.27 -3.95 -1.31
C LYS A 38 -2.41 -2.69 -1.32
N TYR A 39 -2.57 -1.88 -2.36
CA TYR A 39 -1.85 -0.62 -2.49
C TYR A 39 -2.77 0.58 -2.26
N GLU A 40 -2.24 1.59 -1.58
CA GLU A 40 -2.83 2.92 -1.51
C GLU A 40 -1.84 3.94 -2.09
N TYR A 41 -2.31 4.79 -3.00
CA TYR A 41 -1.49 5.77 -3.71
C TYR A 41 -1.94 7.18 -3.38
N TYR A 42 -0.97 8.06 -3.23
CA TYR A 42 -1.17 9.45 -2.83
C TYR A 42 -0.24 10.34 -3.65
N TYR A 43 -0.73 11.44 -4.22
CA TYR A 43 0.08 12.40 -4.97
C TYR A 43 -0.04 13.80 -4.38
N SER A 44 1.01 14.60 -4.54
CA SER A 44 1.10 16.03 -4.18
C SER A 44 2.18 16.68 -5.03
N ASP A 45 2.32 17.99 -4.94
CA ASP A 45 3.40 18.74 -5.61
C ASP A 45 4.81 18.30 -5.16
N GLN A 46 4.93 17.70 -3.97
CA GLN A 46 6.20 17.21 -3.43
C GLN A 46 6.59 15.82 -3.96
N GLY A 47 5.66 15.11 -4.58
CA GLY A 47 5.87 13.74 -5.08
C GLY A 47 4.70 12.80 -4.81
N VAL A 48 4.95 11.51 -5.03
CA VAL A 48 3.96 10.43 -4.88
C VAL A 48 4.38 9.49 -3.74
N ILE A 49 3.44 9.13 -2.89
CA ILE A 49 3.61 8.14 -1.82
C ILE A 49 2.80 6.89 -2.16
N LEU A 50 3.42 5.74 -1.95
CA LEU A 50 2.81 4.43 -2.07
C LEU A 50 2.86 3.73 -0.72
N HIS A 51 1.72 3.22 -0.27
CA HIS A 51 1.65 2.31 0.86
C HIS A 51 1.22 0.93 0.39
N SER A 52 2.00 -0.10 0.72
CA SER A 52 1.66 -1.50 0.46
C SER A 52 1.27 -2.20 1.75
N PHE A 53 0.11 -2.85 1.73
CA PHE A 53 -0.52 -3.57 2.83
C PHE A 53 -0.88 -4.99 2.40
N THR A 54 -1.12 -5.87 3.36
CA THR A 54 -1.82 -7.14 3.11
C THR A 54 -3.31 -6.86 2.92
N ASN A 55 -3.91 -7.47 1.90
CA ASN A 55 -5.33 -7.31 1.60
C ASN A 55 -6.24 -8.17 2.50
N ASN A 56 -7.52 -7.80 2.59
CA ASN A 56 -8.46 -8.44 3.50
C ASN A 56 -8.67 -9.94 3.22
N ILE A 57 -8.51 -10.38 1.97
CA ILE A 57 -8.64 -11.80 1.58
C ILE A 57 -7.49 -12.60 2.20
N ALA A 58 -6.27 -12.10 2.08
CA ALA A 58 -5.10 -12.72 2.69
C ALA A 58 -5.20 -12.70 4.22
N ILE A 59 -5.68 -11.61 4.84
CA ILE A 59 -5.92 -11.55 6.29
C ILE A 59 -6.93 -12.63 6.73
N ALA A 60 -8.04 -12.77 6.00
CA ALA A 60 -9.05 -13.78 6.30
C ALA A 60 -8.47 -15.20 6.18
N LEU A 61 -7.70 -15.47 5.12
CA LEU A 61 -7.04 -16.76 4.93
C LEU A 61 -6.04 -17.05 6.05
N THR A 62 -5.21 -16.08 6.43
CA THR A 62 -4.27 -16.22 7.56
C THR A 62 -5.00 -16.52 8.86
N THR A 63 -6.17 -15.92 9.07
CA THR A 63 -7.00 -16.14 10.27
C THR A 63 -7.58 -17.56 10.31
N ILE A 64 -8.05 -18.07 9.18
CA ILE A 64 -8.55 -19.45 9.07
C ILE A 64 -7.41 -20.45 9.31
N LEU A 65 -6.23 -20.20 8.75
CA LEU A 65 -5.05 -21.06 8.91
C LEU A 65 -4.34 -20.87 10.26
N PHE A 66 -4.73 -19.89 11.06
CA PHE A 66 -4.05 -19.53 12.30
C PHE A 66 -3.85 -20.71 13.27
N PRO A 67 -4.83 -21.59 13.53
CA PRO A 67 -4.63 -22.73 14.41
C PRO A 67 -3.52 -23.66 13.91
N VAL A 68 -3.46 -23.91 12.60
CA VAL A 68 -2.43 -24.74 11.97
C VAL A 68 -1.06 -24.07 12.06
N LEU A 69 -1.00 -22.75 11.81
CA LEU A 69 0.23 -21.96 11.93
C LEU A 69 0.79 -21.98 13.36
N VAL A 70 -0.07 -21.88 14.38
CA VAL A 70 0.32 -21.99 15.80
C VAL A 70 0.86 -23.38 16.12
N LEU A 71 0.25 -24.45 15.59
CA LEU A 71 0.74 -25.81 15.78
C LEU A 71 2.15 -26.00 15.18
N PHE A 72 2.39 -25.47 13.97
CA PHE A 72 3.72 -25.51 13.33
C PHE A 72 4.75 -24.64 14.05
N ALA A 73 4.38 -23.45 14.52
CA ALA A 73 5.27 -22.58 15.27
C ALA A 73 5.56 -23.10 16.69
N GLY A 74 4.73 -24.02 17.20
CA GLY A 74 4.76 -24.52 18.56
C GLY A 74 3.97 -23.64 19.53
N LEU A 75 3.29 -24.27 20.49
CA LEU A 75 2.42 -23.60 21.47
C LEU A 75 3.15 -22.56 22.33
N SER A 76 4.47 -22.71 22.53
CA SER A 76 5.32 -21.73 23.22
C SER A 76 5.34 -20.36 22.52
N ASN A 77 5.07 -20.32 21.21
CA ASN A 77 5.05 -19.09 20.41
C ASN A 77 3.65 -18.47 20.28
N PHE A 78 2.62 -19.02 20.95
CA PHE A 78 1.23 -18.56 20.79
C PHE A 78 1.03 -17.04 21.01
N LYS A 79 1.67 -16.48 22.05
CA LYS A 79 1.61 -15.03 22.33
C LYS A 79 2.20 -14.19 21.19
N LYS A 80 3.24 -14.69 20.53
CA LYS A 80 3.86 -14.01 19.39
C LYS A 80 2.96 -14.09 18.16
N CYS A 81 2.44 -15.27 17.84
CA CYS A 81 1.54 -15.46 16.71
C CYS A 81 0.25 -14.61 16.84
N THR A 82 -0.35 -14.56 18.03
CA THR A 82 -1.53 -13.70 18.27
C THR A 82 -1.22 -12.22 18.12
N LYS A 83 -0.03 -11.77 18.54
CA LYS A 83 0.43 -10.40 18.31
C LYS A 83 0.60 -10.11 16.82
N GLU A 84 1.26 -10.97 16.07
CA GLU A 84 1.45 -10.82 14.61
C GLU A 84 0.11 -10.77 13.88
N LEU A 85 -0.86 -11.61 14.28
CA LEU A 85 -2.21 -11.56 13.74
C LEU A 85 -2.88 -10.21 14.04
N LYS A 86 -2.76 -9.70 15.27
CA LYS A 86 -3.32 -8.39 15.64
C LYS A 86 -2.69 -7.24 14.83
N GLU A 87 -1.37 -7.30 14.61
CA GLU A 87 -0.64 -6.34 13.77
C GLU A 87 -1.10 -6.40 12.30
N LEU A 88 -1.39 -7.60 11.79
CA LEU A 88 -1.91 -7.81 10.44
C LEU A 88 -3.31 -7.19 10.23
N TYR A 89 -4.17 -7.20 11.24
CA TYR A 89 -5.47 -6.52 11.20
C TYR A 89 -5.33 -4.99 11.30
N ASN A 90 -4.32 -4.51 12.03
CA ASN A 90 -4.14 -3.08 12.35
C ASN A 90 -2.85 -2.52 11.73
N GLN A 91 -2.55 -2.90 10.49
CA GLN A 91 -1.26 -2.60 9.85
C GLN A 91 -0.84 -1.14 9.92
N LYS A 92 -1.80 -0.21 9.77
CA LYS A 92 -1.53 1.23 9.86
C LYS A 92 -1.11 1.63 11.26
N GLU A 93 -1.82 1.20 12.29
CA GLU A 93 -1.57 1.57 13.69
C GLU A 93 -0.24 1.03 14.20
N TYR A 94 0.14 -0.18 13.76
CA TYR A 94 1.38 -0.84 14.19
C TYR A 94 2.56 -0.57 13.24
N GLY A 95 2.35 0.16 12.15
CA GLY A 95 3.40 0.43 11.15
C GLY A 95 3.82 -0.81 10.34
N SER A 96 3.00 -1.87 10.34
CA SER A 96 3.23 -3.12 9.61
C SER A 96 2.86 -2.99 8.13
N PHE A 97 3.47 -2.03 7.43
CA PHE A 97 3.28 -1.78 6.00
C PHE A 97 4.54 -1.20 5.36
N ILE A 98 4.64 -1.29 4.05
CA ILE A 98 5.78 -0.74 3.31
C ILE A 98 5.38 0.62 2.73
N ARG A 99 6.17 1.67 3.05
CA ARG A 99 6.04 3.00 2.46
C ARG A 99 7.16 3.25 1.45
N ASN A 100 6.78 3.66 0.24
CA ASN A 100 7.71 4.22 -0.72
C ASN A 100 7.32 5.67 -1.04
N SER A 101 8.32 6.47 -1.38
CA SER A 101 8.14 7.80 -1.95
C SER A 101 8.83 7.89 -3.30
N ILE A 102 8.21 8.61 -4.22
CA ILE A 102 8.71 8.98 -5.53
C ILE A 102 8.79 10.49 -5.55
N HIS A 103 9.97 11.03 -5.84
CA HIS A 103 10.20 12.46 -5.84
C HIS A 103 9.59 13.12 -7.09
N PHE A 104 9.18 14.39 -6.98
CA PHE A 104 8.52 15.13 -8.05
C PHE A 104 9.39 15.24 -9.32
N ASP A 105 10.71 15.32 -9.18
CA ASP A 105 11.66 15.45 -10.30
C ASP A 105 11.95 14.12 -11.04
N SER A 106 11.24 13.05 -10.70
CA SER A 106 11.47 11.76 -11.35
C SER A 106 10.59 11.58 -12.59
N ASN A 107 11.12 10.94 -13.63
CA ASN A 107 10.32 10.55 -14.82
C ASN A 107 9.05 9.76 -14.43
N LYS A 108 9.17 8.94 -13.38
CA LYS A 108 8.06 8.13 -12.86
C LYS A 108 6.95 8.99 -12.25
N TYR A 109 7.27 10.10 -11.61
CA TYR A 109 6.27 11.05 -11.13
C TYR A 109 5.46 11.61 -12.30
N ASN A 110 6.14 12.04 -13.36
CA ASN A 110 5.49 12.57 -14.56
C ASN A 110 4.55 11.56 -15.22
N GLU A 111 4.97 10.29 -15.32
CA GLU A 111 4.10 9.19 -15.82
C GLU A 111 2.85 8.98 -14.96
N ILE A 112 3.00 9.01 -13.63
CA ILE A 112 1.89 8.84 -12.69
C ILE A 112 0.90 10.01 -12.80
N ILE A 113 1.40 11.25 -12.81
CA ILE A 113 0.56 12.44 -12.93
C ILE A 113 -0.20 12.48 -14.26
N LYS A 114 0.42 12.04 -15.37
CA LYS A 114 -0.30 11.88 -16.65
C LYS A 114 -1.50 10.95 -16.50
N ILE A 115 -1.32 9.78 -15.88
CA ILE A 115 -2.41 8.81 -15.65
C ILE A 115 -3.52 9.39 -14.76
N VAL A 116 -3.13 10.12 -13.70
CA VAL A 116 -4.08 10.80 -12.81
C VAL A 116 -4.88 11.86 -13.56
N ASN A 117 -4.22 12.73 -14.33
CA ASN A 117 -4.87 13.79 -15.09
C ASN A 117 -5.80 13.25 -16.20
N MET A 118 -5.43 12.13 -16.83
CA MET A 118 -6.30 11.44 -17.79
C MET A 118 -7.58 10.93 -17.12
N LYS A 119 -7.47 10.33 -15.91
CA LYS A 119 -8.63 9.82 -15.16
C LYS A 119 -9.54 10.91 -14.63
N GLU A 120 -8.98 12.04 -14.21
CA GLU A 120 -9.75 13.19 -13.69
C GLU A 120 -10.35 14.06 -14.83
N GLY A 121 -10.14 13.70 -16.10
CA GLY A 121 -10.67 14.45 -17.25
C GLY A 121 -10.03 15.82 -17.46
N ARG A 122 -8.83 16.03 -16.90
CA ARG A 122 -8.10 17.31 -16.97
C ARG A 122 -7.23 17.46 -18.22
N ILE A 123 -7.11 16.41 -19.03
CA ILE A 123 -6.51 16.47 -20.36
C ILE A 123 -7.68 16.49 -21.36
N LYS A 124 -8.06 17.69 -21.82
CA LYS A 124 -8.73 17.80 -23.11
C LYS A 124 -7.70 17.44 -24.16
N ASN A 125 -8.04 16.52 -25.04
CA ASN A 125 -7.22 16.16 -26.20
C ASN A 125 -6.74 17.45 -26.88
N GLU A 126 -5.44 17.73 -26.81
CA GLU A 126 -4.81 18.63 -27.76
C GLU A 126 -4.71 17.83 -29.06
N SER A 127 -5.63 18.15 -29.95
CA SER A 127 -5.75 17.69 -31.32
C SER A 127 -4.43 17.90 -32.07
N ILE A 128 -3.94 16.85 -32.73
CA ILE A 128 -3.22 16.98 -34.00
C ILE A 128 -3.84 15.95 -34.94
#